data_AF-A0A5S6Q112-F1
#
_entry.id   AF-A0A5S6Q112-F1
#
_cell.length_a   1.000
_cell.length_b   1.000
_cell.length_c   1.000
_cell.angle_alpha   90.00
_cell.angle_beta   90.00
_cell.angle_gamma   90.00
#
_symmetry.space_group_name_H-M   'P 1'
#
loop_
_entity.id
_entity.type
_entity.pdbx_description
1 polymer ?
#
loop_
_entity_poly.entity_id
_entity_poly.type
_entity_poly.pdbx_seq_one_letter_code
_entity_poly.pdbx_strand_id
1 'polypeptide(L)'
;MVNFLTLGKMSELELVAYLQEKGLLHRERRCAKGHAMKLTPGRSGRGPTWRCRADGCCEECSIRKGTWFDRPRKKTPLMTAVLFMYDWCRQVSSIKNCARELGKAV
;
A
#
# COMPACT_ATOMS: atom_id res chain seq x y z
N MET A 1 -18.80 -3.68 -4.39
CA MET A 1 -17.72 -4.26 -5.25
C MET A 1 -16.66 -3.18 -5.46
N VAL A 2 -15.39 -3.45 -5.16
CA VAL A 2 -14.31 -2.46 -5.33
C VAL A 2 -13.92 -2.40 -6.81
N ASN A 3 -13.81 -1.21 -7.38
CA ASN A 3 -13.39 -0.98 -8.76
C ASN A 3 -12.31 0.11 -8.80
N PHE A 4 -11.76 0.38 -9.99
CA PHE A 4 -10.65 1.33 -10.15
C PHE A 4 -10.97 2.72 -9.58
N LEU A 5 -12.18 3.24 -9.87
CA LEU A 5 -12.61 4.57 -9.44
C LEU A 5 -12.80 4.65 -7.93
N THR A 6 -13.31 3.59 -7.29
CA THR A 6 -13.45 3.57 -5.82
C THR A 6 -12.11 3.39 -5.14
N LEU A 7 -11.21 2.59 -5.69
CA LEU A 7 -9.85 2.40 -5.18
C LEU A 7 -9.02 3.69 -5.27
N GLY A 8 -9.03 4.36 -6.44
CA GLY A 8 -8.27 5.58 -6.67
C GLY A 8 -8.73 6.81 -5.86
N LYS A 9 -9.93 6.75 -5.25
CA LYS A 9 -10.49 7.81 -4.40
C LYS A 9 -10.24 7.60 -2.91
N MET A 10 -9.72 6.44 -2.49
CA MET A 10 -9.46 6.19 -1.08
C MET A 10 -8.37 7.12 -0.54
N SER A 11 -8.60 7.67 0.65
CA SER A 11 -7.56 8.28 1.46
C SER A 11 -6.47 7.28 1.81
N GLU A 12 -5.30 7.76 2.25
CA GLU A 12 -4.20 6.88 2.66
C GLU A 12 -4.61 5.92 3.78
N LEU A 13 -5.41 6.37 4.75
CA LEU A 13 -5.88 5.53 5.85
C LEU A 13 -6.90 4.49 5.40
N GLU A 14 -7.85 4.86 4.53
CA GLU A 14 -8.81 3.91 3.96
C GLU A 14 -8.10 2.83 3.13
N LEU A 15 -7.12 3.24 2.31
CA LEU A 15 -6.31 2.30 1.54
C LEU A 15 -5.54 1.33 2.45
N VAL A 16 -4.95 1.83 3.54
CA VAL A 16 -4.24 0.98 4.50
C VAL A 16 -5.19 -0.01 5.17
N ALA A 17 -6.35 0.44 5.65
CA ALA A 17 -7.36 -0.42 6.26
C ALA A 17 -7.85 -1.49 5.28
N TYR A 18 -8.10 -1.12 4.03
CA TYR A 18 -8.49 -2.05 2.97
C TYR A 18 -7.42 -3.11 2.71
N LEU A 19 -6.15 -2.71 2.57
CA LEU A 19 -5.05 -3.65 2.33
C LEU A 19 -4.79 -4.56 3.55
N GLN A 20 -5.01 -4.06 4.76
CA GLN A 20 -4.99 -4.86 5.99
C GLN A 20 -6.12 -5.89 6.02
N GLU A 21 -7.33 -5.49 5.60
CA GLU A 21 -8.47 -6.39 5.46
C GLU A 21 -8.14 -7.53 4.49
N LYS A 22 -7.52 -7.21 3.35
CA LYS A 22 -7.10 -8.19 2.32
C LYS A 22 -5.82 -8.96 2.64
N GLY A 23 -5.16 -8.71 3.78
CA GLY A 23 -3.93 -9.39 4.17
C GLY A 23 -2.68 -9.00 3.38
N LEU A 24 -2.75 -7.92 2.60
CA LEU A 24 -1.62 -7.38 1.83
C LEU A 24 -0.73 -6.45 2.66
N LEU A 25 -1.27 -5.94 3.77
CA LEU A 25 -0.52 -5.27 4.83
C LEU A 25 -0.75 -5.98 6.17
N HIS A 26 0.24 -5.90 7.05
CA HIS A 26 0.10 -6.41 8.41
C HIS A 26 -1.00 -5.65 9.16
N ARG A 27 -1.87 -6.38 9.87
CA ARG A 27 -2.87 -5.78 10.79
C ARG A 27 -2.25 -5.37 12.13
N GLU A 28 -1.26 -6.12 12.56
CA GLU A 28 -0.55 -5.94 13.82
C GLU A 28 0.95 -6.13 13.59
N ARG A 29 1.75 -5.53 14.48
CA ARG A 29 3.21 -5.68 14.43
C ARG A 29 3.81 -5.61 15.82
N ARG A 30 4.90 -6.35 16.02
CA ARG A 30 5.75 -6.26 17.20
C ARG A 30 7.13 -5.71 16.83
N CYS A 31 7.73 -4.95 17.74
CA CYS A 31 9.13 -4.52 17.62
C CYS A 31 10.09 -5.67 17.95
N ALA A 32 11.39 -5.47 17.77
CA ALA A 32 12.41 -6.47 18.08
C ALA A 32 12.42 -6.91 19.57
N LYS A 33 11.96 -6.03 20.47
CA LYS A 33 11.79 -6.32 21.91
C LYS A 33 10.44 -7.00 22.24
N GLY A 34 9.60 -7.30 21.24
CA GLY A 34 8.32 -7.99 21.42
C GLY A 34 7.12 -7.10 21.77
N HIS A 35 7.29 -5.78 21.93
CA HIS A 35 6.19 -4.87 22.23
C HIS A 35 5.27 -4.65 21.03
N ALA A 36 3.97 -4.52 21.27
CA ALA A 36 3.00 -4.13 20.24
C ALA A 36 3.31 -2.71 19.71
N MET A 37 3.30 -2.57 18.39
CA MET A 37 3.50 -1.29 17.71
C MET A 37 2.16 -0.66 17.34
N LYS A 38 2.09 0.67 17.35
CA LYS A 38 0.92 1.42 16.88
C LYS A 38 1.13 1.92 15.47
N LEU A 39 0.10 1.76 14.64
CA LEU A 39 0.03 2.41 13.33
C LEU A 39 -0.04 3.93 13.55
N THR A 40 0.90 4.65 12.96
CA THR A 40 0.98 6.11 13.04
C THR A 40 0.82 6.69 11.64
N PRO A 41 -0.13 7.61 11.42
CA PRO A 41 -0.30 8.28 10.13
C PRO A 41 0.98 8.97 9.67
N GLY A 42 1.13 9.08 8.35
CA GLY A 42 2.22 9.84 7.73
C GLY A 42 2.23 11.31 8.15
N ARG A 43 3.42 11.93 8.15
CA ARG A 43 3.61 13.38 8.36
C ARG A 43 4.63 13.92 7.39
N SER A 44 4.41 15.14 6.89
CA SER A 44 5.40 15.91 6.09
C SER A 44 6.01 15.11 4.93
N GLY A 45 5.15 14.49 4.10
CA GLY A 45 5.57 13.71 2.93
C GLY A 45 6.11 12.31 3.23
N ARG A 46 6.13 11.88 4.50
CA ARG A 46 6.41 10.48 4.86
C ARG A 46 5.09 9.72 4.93
N GLY A 47 5.05 8.52 4.34
CA GLY A 47 3.92 7.61 4.49
C GLY A 47 3.81 7.02 5.91
N PRO A 48 2.75 6.26 6.22
CA PRO A 48 2.46 5.76 7.55
C PRO A 48 3.52 4.75 8.01
N THR A 49 3.69 4.67 9.33
CA THR A 49 4.68 3.81 9.96
C THR A 49 4.12 3.03 11.14
N TRP A 50 4.71 1.86 11.39
CA TRP A 50 4.58 1.18 12.66
C TRP A 50 5.58 1.79 13.62
N ARG A 51 5.13 2.27 14.77
CA ARG A 51 5.98 2.86 15.81
C ARG A 51 5.74 2.20 17.16
N CYS A 52 6.81 1.76 17.81
CA CYS A 52 6.75 1.35 19.20
C CYS A 52 6.64 2.60 20.10
N ARG A 53 5.80 2.54 21.14
CA ARG A 53 5.63 3.63 22.12
C ARG A 53 5.95 3.21 23.55
N ALA A 54 6.57 2.05 23.73
CA ALA A 54 7.06 1.63 25.03
C ALA A 54 8.26 2.48 25.44
N ASP A 55 8.38 2.81 26.71
CA ASP A 55 9.48 3.61 27.24
C ASP A 55 10.82 2.93 26.93
N GLY A 56 11.79 3.73 26.44
CA GLY A 56 13.09 3.21 26.00
C GLY A 56 13.07 2.38 24.70
N CYS A 57 11.99 2.45 23.91
CA CYS A 57 11.92 1.85 22.58
C CYS A 57 11.53 2.88 21.50
N CYS A 58 12.47 3.17 20.59
CA CYS A 58 12.27 4.12 19.50
C CYS A 58 12.11 3.43 18.12
N GLU A 59 11.76 2.15 18.10
CA GLU A 59 11.70 1.39 16.85
C GLU A 59 10.54 1.86 15.96
N GLU A 60 10.86 2.16 14.72
CA GLU A 60 9.92 2.59 13.69
C GLU A 60 10.25 1.95 12.34
N CYS A 61 9.23 1.43 11.66
CA CYS A 61 9.38 0.88 10.33
C CYS A 61 8.18 1.24 9.43
N SER A 62 8.36 1.14 8.11
CA SER A 62 7.26 1.38 7.18
C SER A 62 6.15 0.33 7.38
N ILE A 63 4.90 0.72 7.16
CA ILE A 63 3.79 -0.24 7.09
C ILE A 63 3.99 -1.32 6.02
N ARG A 64 4.84 -1.03 5.03
CA ARG A 64 5.17 -1.93 3.92
C ARG A 64 6.26 -2.94 4.26
N LYS A 65 7.00 -2.76 5.35
CA LYS A 65 8.15 -3.59 5.69
C LYS A 65 7.69 -5.03 5.98
N GLY A 66 8.21 -6.01 5.24
CA GLY A 66 7.82 -7.42 5.33
C GLY A 66 6.63 -7.84 4.47
N THR A 67 6.16 -6.98 3.55
CA THR A 67 5.04 -7.30 2.64
C THR A 67 5.48 -7.26 1.17
N TRP A 68 4.58 -7.56 0.24
CA TRP A 68 4.84 -7.41 -1.20
C TRP A 68 5.23 -5.97 -1.58
N PHE A 69 4.79 -4.99 -0.78
CA PHE A 69 5.12 -3.58 -0.95
C PHE A 69 6.46 -3.18 -0.32
N ASP A 70 7.23 -4.11 0.27
CA ASP A 70 8.53 -3.87 0.91
C ASP A 70 9.61 -3.56 -0.14
N ARG A 71 9.49 -2.38 -0.75
CA ARG A 71 10.47 -1.80 -1.67
C ARG A 71 10.90 -0.43 -1.16
N PRO A 72 12.04 0.12 -1.64
CA PRO A 72 12.60 1.36 -1.13
C PRO A 72 11.53 2.48 -1.06
N ARG A 73 11.37 3.04 0.15
CA ARG A 73 10.34 4.01 0.57
C ARG A 73 10.04 5.16 -0.40
N LYS A 74 10.95 5.51 -1.31
CA LYS A 74 10.91 6.74 -2.12
C LYS A 74 10.42 6.60 -3.56
N LYS A 75 10.34 5.41 -4.17
CA LYS A 75 10.12 5.35 -5.63
C LYS A 75 8.65 5.27 -6.08
N THR A 76 7.72 4.79 -5.26
CA THR A 76 6.32 4.61 -5.70
C THR A 76 5.31 4.83 -4.56
N PRO A 77 4.34 5.76 -4.72
CA PRO A 77 3.21 5.88 -3.79
C PRO A 77 2.45 4.57 -3.63
N LEU A 78 1.87 4.32 -2.45
CA LEU A 78 1.21 3.03 -2.17
C LEU A 78 0.01 2.86 -3.10
N MET A 79 -0.78 3.92 -3.27
CA MET A 79 -1.92 3.94 -4.19
C MET A 79 -1.51 3.55 -5.61
N THR A 80 -0.42 4.12 -6.14
CA THR A 80 0.08 3.78 -7.48
C THR A 80 0.43 2.30 -7.61
N ALA A 81 1.09 1.71 -6.62
CA ALA A 81 1.40 0.28 -6.63
C ALA A 81 0.13 -0.59 -6.60
N VAL A 82 -0.89 -0.17 -5.86
CA VAL A 82 -2.17 -0.88 -5.75
C VAL A 82 -2.97 -0.79 -7.06
N LEU A 83 -3.07 0.40 -7.67
CA LEU A 83 -3.73 0.58 -8.96
C LEU A 83 -3.03 -0.22 -10.05
N PHE A 84 -1.69 -0.21 -10.08
CA PHE A 84 -0.92 -1.04 -11.00
C PHE A 84 -1.26 -2.53 -10.85
N MET A 85 -1.31 -3.06 -9.62
CA MET A 85 -1.70 -4.45 -9.40
C MET A 85 -3.14 -4.73 -9.83
N TYR A 86 -4.06 -3.81 -9.56
CA TYR A 86 -5.45 -3.94 -9.98
C TYR A 86 -5.57 -4.05 -11.50
N ASP A 87 -4.90 -3.15 -12.24
CA ASP A 87 -4.90 -3.15 -13.71
C ASP A 87 -4.21 -4.39 -14.28
N TRP A 88 -3.11 -4.81 -13.67
CA TRP A 88 -2.38 -6.02 -14.04
C TRP A 88 -3.26 -7.26 -13.92
N CYS A 89 -3.91 -7.46 -12.76
CA CYS A 89 -4.81 -8.58 -12.53
C CYS A 89 -6.01 -8.60 -13.50
N ARG A 90 -6.44 -7.43 -13.99
CA ARG A 90 -7.54 -7.30 -14.95
C ARG A 90 -7.09 -7.27 -16.42
N GLN A 91 -5.79 -7.43 -16.68
CA GLN A 91 -5.21 -7.38 -18.03
C GLN A 91 -5.53 -6.08 -18.79
N VAL A 92 -5.76 -4.98 -18.05
CA VAL A 92 -5.95 -3.64 -18.63
C VAL A 92 -4.66 -3.16 -19.29
N SER A 93 -3.50 -3.64 -18.82
CA SER A 93 -2.20 -3.39 -19.45
C SER A 93 -1.86 -4.33 -20.62
N SER A 94 -2.78 -5.18 -21.07
CA SER A 94 -2.51 -6.03 -22.24
C SER A 94 -2.37 -5.19 -23.51
N ILE A 95 -1.47 -5.59 -24.42
CA ILE A 95 -1.30 -4.91 -25.72
C ILE A 95 -2.64 -4.79 -26.46
N LYS A 96 -3.49 -5.82 -26.35
CA LYS A 96 -4.85 -5.82 -26.91
C LYS A 96 -5.72 -4.72 -26.32
N ASN A 97 -5.71 -4.53 -25.00
CA ASN A 97 -6.45 -3.45 -24.37
C ASN A 97 -5.85 -2.07 -24.73
N CYS A 98 -4.52 -1.92 -24.69
CA CYS A 98 -3.86 -0.67 -25.08
C CYS A 98 -4.15 -0.29 -26.53
N ALA A 99 -4.11 -1.25 -27.46
CA ALA A 99 -4.44 -1.01 -28.86
C ALA A 99 -5.90 -0.56 -29.01
N ARG A 100 -6.85 -1.24 -28.34
CA ARG A 100 -8.26 -0.83 -28.29
C ARG A 100 -8.44 0.61 -27.79
N GLU A 101 -7.86 0.96 -26.64
CA GLU A 101 -8.00 2.31 -26.05
C GLU A 101 -7.35 3.40 -26.91
N LEU A 102 -6.26 3.07 -27.62
CA LEU A 102 -5.58 3.98 -28.54
C LEU A 102 -6.21 4.04 -29.92
N GLY A 103 -7.36 3.37 -30.15
CA GLY A 103 -8.02 3.32 -31.45
C GLY A 103 -7.22 2.59 -32.52
N LYS A 104 -6.23 1.77 -32.14
CA LYS A 104 -5.49 0.92 -33.06
C LYS A 104 -6.30 -0.36 -33.26
N ALA A 105 -6.65 -0.68 -34.51
CA ALA A 105 -7.27 -1.95 -34.86
C ALA A 105 -6.37 -3.11 -34.36
N VAL A 106 -6.97 -4.03 -33.59
CA VAL A 106 -6.34 -5.27 -33.12
C VAL A 106 -6.64 -6.39 -34.10
#